data_AF-A0A3D3MCD2-F1
#
_entry.id   AF-A0A3D3MCD2-F1
#
_cell.length_a   1.000
_cell.length_b   1.000
_cell.length_c   1.000
_cell.angle_alpha   90.00
_cell.angle_beta   90.00
_cell.angle_gamma   90.00
#
_symmetry.space_group_name_H-M   'P 1'
#
loop_
_entity.id
_entity.type
_entity.pdbx_description
1 polymer ?
#
loop_
_entity_poly.entity_id
_entity_poly.type
_entity_poly.pdbx_seq_one_letter_code
_entity_poly.pdbx_strand_id
1 'polypeptide(L)'
;MNTTEDIYKIITSIEDSQDYLELGEVDLLVYPLQKLSHENWEHLMIQIKDWTEKQRMILTNAIIEIDDNKKSDYDTAKIFALSLILAEQKNAEVLMEHLDFLNNGIPKDIELINQLFDKIKWLENNQQNLFLNFEKAHSLINQLYINGVIVNATQLPDNN
;
A
#
# COMPACT_ATOMS: atom_id res chain seq x y z
N MET A 1 -10.59 21.49 -0.81
CA MET A 1 -10.55 20.02 -0.78
C MET A 1 -9.30 19.65 -1.56
N ASN A 2 -8.41 18.82 -1.02
CA ASN A 2 -7.15 18.53 -1.70
C ASN A 2 -7.42 17.68 -2.94
N THR A 3 -6.65 17.93 -3.99
CA THR A 3 -6.67 17.17 -5.24
C THR A 3 -5.50 16.19 -5.30
N THR A 4 -5.59 15.20 -6.18
CA THR A 4 -4.46 14.30 -6.46
C THR A 4 -3.22 15.09 -6.96
N GLU A 5 -3.44 16.20 -7.66
CA GLU A 5 -2.35 17.09 -8.12
C GLU A 5 -1.65 17.81 -6.95
N ASP A 6 -2.39 18.21 -5.90
CA ASP A 6 -1.80 18.80 -4.69
C ASP A 6 -0.90 17.78 -3.98
N ILE A 7 -1.35 16.53 -3.87
CA ILE A 7 -0.55 15.43 -3.29
C ILE A 7 0.72 15.21 -4.10
N TYR A 8 0.60 15.12 -5.42
CA TYR A 8 1.75 14.96 -6.30
C TYR A 8 2.76 16.09 -6.15
N LYS A 9 2.32 17.36 -6.08
CA LYS A 9 3.21 18.51 -5.85
C LYS A 9 3.98 18.42 -4.54
N ILE A 10 3.32 18.00 -3.45
CA ILE A 10 3.98 17.82 -2.15
C ILE A 10 5.02 16.70 -2.24
N ILE A 11 4.65 15.57 -2.85
CA ILE A 11 5.57 14.44 -3.03
C ILE A 11 6.80 14.84 -3.84
N THR A 12 6.63 15.55 -4.96
CA THR A 12 7.76 16.04 -5.77
C THR A 12 8.63 17.00 -4.97
N SER A 13 8.03 17.87 -4.15
CA SER A 13 8.79 18.77 -3.28
C SER A 13 9.63 18.02 -2.24
N ILE A 14 9.11 16.93 -1.67
CA ILE A 14 9.83 16.07 -0.72
C ILE A 14 10.91 15.26 -1.47
N GLU A 15 10.62 14.81 -2.69
CA GLU A 15 11.59 14.11 -3.53
C GLU A 15 12.79 14.99 -3.87
N ASP A 16 12.57 16.28 -4.12
CA ASP A 16 13.62 17.25 -4.44
C ASP A 16 14.39 17.74 -3.22
N SER A 17 13.88 17.51 -1.99
CA SER A 17 14.61 17.83 -0.77
C SER A 17 15.77 16.83 -0.54
N GLN A 18 16.93 17.33 -0.09
CA GLN A 18 18.05 16.46 0.31
C GLN A 18 17.77 15.73 1.64
N ASP A 19 16.68 16.09 2.31
CA ASP A 19 16.33 15.68 3.67
C ASP A 19 15.39 14.45 3.73
N TYR A 20 15.09 13.81 2.58
CA TYR A 20 14.29 12.58 2.52
C TYR A 20 14.79 11.45 3.46
N LEU A 21 16.07 11.45 3.84
CA LEU A 21 16.62 10.46 4.78
C LEU A 21 16.16 10.68 6.23
N GLU A 22 15.62 11.85 6.58
CA GLU A 22 14.98 12.12 7.86
C GLU A 22 13.47 12.06 7.65
N LEU A 23 12.82 11.06 8.24
CA LEU A 23 11.38 10.73 8.18
C LEU A 23 10.41 11.90 8.45
N GLY A 24 10.89 13.12 8.76
CA GLY A 24 10.11 14.27 9.19
C GLY A 24 9.31 15.02 8.11
N GLU A 25 9.61 14.84 6.82
CA GLU A 25 8.83 15.53 5.78
C GLU A 25 7.56 14.76 5.35
N VAL A 26 7.43 13.50 5.77
CA VAL A 26 6.25 12.66 5.49
C VAL A 26 4.98 13.22 6.17
N ASP A 27 5.15 13.92 7.30
CA ASP A 27 4.07 14.62 8.02
C ASP A 27 3.34 15.66 7.17
N LEU A 28 4.03 16.24 6.17
CA LEU A 28 3.44 17.20 5.24
C LEU A 28 2.33 16.56 4.38
N LEU A 29 2.33 15.24 4.22
CA LEU A 29 1.34 14.48 3.44
C LEU A 29 0.20 13.92 4.28
N VAL A 30 0.40 13.67 5.57
CA VAL A 30 -0.58 13.03 6.45
C VAL A 30 -1.92 13.78 6.43
N TYR A 31 -1.90 15.08 6.70
CA TYR A 31 -3.13 15.88 6.71
C TYR A 31 -3.77 16.01 5.31
N PRO A 32 -3.00 16.28 4.23
CA PRO A 32 -3.56 16.30 2.89
C PRO A 32 -4.27 15.02 2.47
N LEU A 33 -3.66 13.86 2.72
CA LEU A 33 -4.19 12.55 2.39
C LEU A 33 -5.47 12.23 3.18
N GLN A 34 -5.52 12.55 4.48
CA GLN A 34 -6.73 12.40 5.31
C GLN A 34 -7.93 13.24 4.83
N LYS A 35 -7.71 14.22 3.95
CA LYS A 35 -8.75 15.14 3.43
C LYS A 35 -9.09 14.90 1.96
N LEU A 36 -8.52 13.87 1.33
CA LEU A 36 -8.87 13.49 -0.04
C LEU A 36 -10.31 12.94 -0.10
N SER A 37 -11.01 13.26 -1.19
CA SER A 37 -12.25 12.54 -1.54
C SER A 37 -11.94 11.11 -1.94
N HIS A 38 -12.94 10.24 -1.87
CA HIS A 38 -12.88 8.90 -2.45
C HIS A 38 -12.49 8.93 -3.95
N GLU A 39 -13.06 9.85 -4.73
CA GLU A 39 -12.70 10.06 -6.14
C GLU A 39 -11.21 10.39 -6.32
N ASN A 40 -10.64 11.25 -5.47
CA ASN A 40 -9.23 11.60 -5.56
C ASN A 40 -8.31 10.47 -5.09
N TRP A 41 -8.78 9.60 -4.19
CA TRP A 41 -8.08 8.36 -3.86
C TRP A 41 -8.05 7.37 -5.03
N GLU A 42 -9.16 7.21 -5.75
CA GLU A 42 -9.21 6.40 -6.97
C GLU A 42 -8.31 6.97 -8.07
N HIS A 43 -8.31 8.30 -8.28
CA HIS A 43 -7.37 8.94 -9.20
C HIS A 43 -5.91 8.75 -8.78
N LEU A 44 -5.61 8.83 -7.48
CA LEU A 44 -4.27 8.58 -6.95
C LEU A 44 -3.82 7.16 -7.30
N MET A 45 -4.66 6.15 -7.05
CA MET A 45 -4.39 4.74 -7.37
C MET A 45 -4.05 4.46 -8.83
N ILE A 46 -4.63 5.23 -9.76
CA ILE A 46 -4.31 5.12 -11.17
C ILE A 46 -2.92 5.70 -11.44
N GLN A 47 -2.62 6.87 -10.86
CA GLN A 47 -1.38 7.61 -11.12
C GLN A 47 -0.14 6.99 -10.48
N ILE A 48 -0.24 6.34 -9.32
CA ILE A 48 0.94 5.83 -8.59
C ILE A 48 1.78 4.81 -9.40
N LYS A 49 1.18 4.18 -10.41
CA LYS A 49 1.85 3.22 -11.30
C LYS A 49 2.92 3.89 -12.16
N ASP A 50 2.71 5.17 -12.50
CA ASP A 50 3.60 5.95 -13.35
C ASP A 50 4.62 6.77 -12.55
N TRP A 51 4.53 6.76 -11.22
CA TRP A 51 5.44 7.50 -10.34
C TRP A 51 6.82 6.86 -10.26
N THR A 52 7.81 7.62 -9.80
CA THR A 52 9.12 7.04 -9.46
C THR A 52 8.98 6.13 -8.23
N GLU A 53 9.94 5.24 -8.03
CA GLU A 53 9.96 4.43 -6.82
C GLU A 53 10.07 5.30 -5.55
N LYS A 54 10.88 6.35 -5.58
CA LYS A 54 11.04 7.28 -4.45
C LYS A 54 9.71 7.98 -4.11
N GLN A 55 8.98 8.44 -5.12
CA GLN A 55 7.64 9.04 -4.95
C GLN A 55 6.64 8.05 -4.33
N ARG A 56 6.63 6.79 -4.79
CA ARG A 56 5.80 5.73 -4.19
C ARG A 56 6.16 5.49 -2.73
N MET A 57 7.45 5.45 -2.41
CA MET A 57 7.90 5.25 -1.02
C MET A 57 7.51 6.42 -0.11
N ILE A 58 7.63 7.67 -0.58
CA ILE A 58 7.15 8.85 0.15
C ILE A 58 5.65 8.71 0.48
N LEU A 59 4.82 8.39 -0.52
CA LEU A 59 3.39 8.20 -0.33
C LEU A 59 3.09 7.06 0.64
N THR A 60 3.75 5.93 0.47
CA THR A 60 3.52 4.74 1.29
C THR A 60 3.90 4.97 2.75
N ASN A 61 5.03 5.64 3.01
CA ASN A 61 5.40 6.03 4.37
C ASN A 61 4.33 6.95 4.99
N ALA A 62 3.79 7.91 4.23
CA ALA A 62 2.71 8.77 4.71
C ALA A 62 1.43 8.00 5.01
N ILE A 63 1.11 6.99 4.20
CA ILE A 63 -0.05 6.13 4.41
C ILE A 63 0.11 5.24 5.65
N ILE A 64 1.30 4.70 5.88
CA ILE A 64 1.61 3.93 7.09
C ILE A 64 1.52 4.85 8.32
N GLU A 65 1.95 6.11 8.24
CA GLU A 65 1.80 7.07 9.35
C GLU A 65 0.34 7.44 9.62
N ILE A 66 -0.51 7.45 8.59
CA ILE A 66 -1.96 7.64 8.75
C ILE A 66 -2.63 6.49 9.51
N ASP A 67 -1.96 5.33 9.68
CA ASP A 67 -2.44 4.12 10.38
C ASP A 67 -2.75 4.33 11.88
N ASP A 68 -2.77 5.58 12.36
CA ASP A 68 -3.46 5.96 13.58
C ASP A 68 -5.00 5.99 13.36
N ASN A 69 -5.57 4.79 13.22
CA ASN A 69 -6.86 4.33 13.74
C ASN A 69 -8.22 4.98 13.37
N LYS A 70 -8.40 6.15 12.71
CA LYS A 70 -9.77 6.77 12.72
C LYS A 70 -10.36 7.60 11.55
N LYS A 71 -9.78 7.77 10.35
CA LYS A 71 -10.32 8.84 9.44
C LYS A 71 -10.40 8.63 7.93
N SER A 72 -9.99 7.51 7.36
CA SER A 72 -10.13 7.30 5.91
C SER A 72 -11.21 6.27 5.61
N ASP A 73 -12.26 6.66 4.88
CA ASP A 73 -13.27 5.74 4.32
C ASP A 73 -12.72 4.98 3.08
N TYR A 74 -11.40 5.03 2.85
CA TYR A 74 -10.72 4.46 1.71
C TYR A 74 -9.79 3.31 2.10
N ASP A 75 -9.69 2.29 1.23
CA ASP A 75 -8.78 1.16 1.42
C ASP A 75 -7.32 1.55 1.11
N THR A 76 -6.70 2.29 2.03
CA THR A 76 -5.30 2.73 1.90
C THR A 76 -4.31 1.56 1.87
N ALA A 77 -4.68 0.39 2.42
CA ALA A 77 -3.91 -0.84 2.29
C ALA A 77 -3.73 -1.30 0.84
N LYS A 78 -4.65 -0.90 -0.06
CA LYS A 78 -4.52 -1.17 -1.49
C LYS A 78 -3.35 -0.40 -2.13
N ILE A 79 -3.10 0.84 -1.70
CA ILE A 79 -1.93 1.61 -2.16
C ILE A 79 -0.64 0.97 -1.64
N PHE A 80 -0.60 0.62 -0.36
CA PHE A 80 0.54 -0.09 0.21
C PHE A 80 0.85 -1.37 -0.56
N ALA A 81 -0.17 -2.18 -0.88
CA ALA A 81 -0.02 -3.40 -1.68
C ALA A 81 0.63 -3.12 -3.04
N LEU A 82 0.14 -2.10 -3.76
CA LEU A 82 0.69 -1.73 -5.05
C LEU A 82 2.14 -1.24 -4.96
N SER A 83 2.45 -0.45 -3.94
CA SER A 83 3.83 -0.01 -3.70
C SER A 83 4.76 -1.19 -3.43
N LEU A 84 4.33 -2.17 -2.62
CA LEU A 84 5.10 -3.40 -2.40
C LEU A 84 5.31 -4.19 -3.70
N ILE A 85 4.27 -4.38 -4.51
CA ILE A 85 4.34 -5.10 -5.79
C ILE A 85 5.37 -4.43 -6.74
N LEU A 86 5.31 -3.10 -6.85
CA LEU A 86 6.12 -2.32 -7.78
C LEU A 86 7.52 -1.96 -7.27
N ALA A 87 7.79 -2.11 -5.97
CA ALA A 87 9.08 -1.75 -5.38
C ALA A 87 10.22 -2.63 -5.90
N GLU A 88 11.41 -2.05 -6.03
CA GLU A 88 12.64 -2.80 -6.22
C GLU A 88 12.97 -3.59 -4.94
N GLN A 89 13.88 -4.56 -5.06
CA GLN A 89 14.16 -5.51 -3.99
C GLN A 89 14.39 -4.84 -2.64
N LYS A 90 15.30 -3.87 -2.56
CA LYS A 90 15.68 -3.23 -1.29
C LYS A 90 14.48 -2.57 -0.59
N ASN A 91 13.65 -1.85 -1.33
CA ASN A 91 12.51 -1.16 -0.74
C ASN A 91 11.36 -2.12 -0.45
N ALA A 92 11.17 -3.15 -1.27
CA ALA A 92 10.22 -4.22 -0.99
C ALA A 92 10.59 -4.98 0.30
N GLU A 93 11.88 -5.22 0.57
CA GLU A 93 12.35 -5.81 1.83
C GLU A 93 11.97 -4.92 3.04
N VAL A 94 12.10 -3.60 2.93
CA VAL A 94 11.65 -2.66 3.99
C VAL A 94 10.13 -2.71 4.17
N LEU A 95 9.37 -2.68 3.07
CA LEU A 95 7.91 -2.73 3.13
C LEU A 95 7.39 -4.05 3.70
N MET A 96 8.12 -5.16 3.55
CA MET A 96 7.77 -6.45 4.15
C MET A 96 7.74 -6.41 5.69
N GLU A 97 8.46 -5.49 6.33
CA GLU A 97 8.40 -5.30 7.79
C GLU A 97 7.04 -4.76 8.25
N HIS A 98 6.32 -4.09 7.34
CA HIS A 98 5.00 -3.48 7.58
C HIS A 98 3.85 -4.26 6.95
N LEU A 99 4.07 -5.52 6.55
CA LEU A 99 3.09 -6.28 5.76
C LEU A 99 1.73 -6.43 6.46
N ASP A 100 1.70 -6.43 7.80
CA ASP A 100 0.46 -6.49 8.60
C ASP A 100 -0.51 -5.32 8.30
N PHE A 101 -0.01 -4.21 7.74
CA PHE A 101 -0.83 -3.09 7.26
C PHE A 101 -1.89 -3.51 6.22
N LEU A 102 -1.65 -4.62 5.49
CA LEU A 102 -2.63 -5.18 4.56
C LEU A 102 -3.89 -5.72 5.25
N ASN A 103 -3.82 -6.05 6.55
CA ASN A 103 -4.91 -6.62 7.33
C ASN A 103 -5.78 -5.55 8.00
N ASN A 104 -6.39 -4.67 7.20
CA ASN A 104 -7.23 -3.57 7.69
C ASN A 104 -8.73 -3.90 7.77
N GLY A 105 -9.11 -5.18 7.68
CA GLY A 105 -10.50 -5.63 7.69
C GLY A 105 -11.29 -5.38 6.41
N ILE A 106 -10.70 -4.73 5.40
CA ILE A 106 -11.32 -4.55 4.07
C ILE A 106 -10.92 -5.74 3.18
N PRO A 107 -11.88 -6.47 2.59
CA PRO A 107 -11.58 -7.55 1.64
C PRO A 107 -10.80 -7.04 0.44
N LYS A 108 -9.75 -7.77 0.05
CA LYS A 108 -8.92 -7.45 -1.12
C LYS A 108 -9.37 -8.29 -2.32
N ASP A 109 -9.23 -7.73 -3.51
CA ASP A 109 -9.50 -8.46 -4.73
C ASP A 109 -8.48 -9.58 -4.95
N ILE A 110 -8.93 -10.68 -5.56
CA ILE A 110 -8.10 -11.89 -5.75
C ILE A 110 -6.91 -11.62 -6.66
N GLU A 111 -7.05 -10.70 -7.63
CA GLU A 111 -5.96 -10.33 -8.53
C GLU A 111 -4.80 -9.68 -7.76
N LEU A 112 -5.10 -8.71 -6.89
CA LEU A 112 -4.12 -8.07 -6.01
C LEU A 112 -3.45 -9.08 -5.07
N ILE A 113 -4.21 -9.99 -4.48
CA ILE A 113 -3.66 -11.04 -3.60
C ILE A 113 -2.69 -11.95 -4.36
N ASN A 114 -3.01 -12.33 -5.60
CA ASN A 114 -2.11 -13.12 -6.44
C ASN A 114 -0.83 -12.35 -6.79
N GLN A 115 -0.93 -11.07 -7.13
CA GLN A 115 0.24 -10.24 -7.41
C GLN A 115 1.14 -10.09 -6.18
N LEU A 116 0.55 -9.93 -4.99
CA LEU A 116 1.29 -9.92 -3.72
C LEU A 116 1.99 -11.26 -3.48
N PHE A 117 1.31 -12.38 -3.68
CA PHE A 117 1.90 -13.71 -3.54
C PHE A 117 3.11 -13.90 -4.45
N ASP A 118 2.97 -13.53 -5.73
CA ASP A 118 4.07 -13.61 -6.70
C ASP A 118 5.23 -12.70 -6.31
N LYS A 119 4.96 -11.50 -5.80
CA LYS A 119 6.00 -10.58 -5.29
C LYS A 119 6.74 -11.16 -4.09
N ILE A 120 6.02 -11.72 -3.11
CA ILE A 120 6.60 -12.33 -1.91
C ILE A 120 7.48 -13.53 -2.30
N LYS A 121 6.99 -14.37 -3.20
CA LYS A 121 7.76 -15.51 -3.73
C LYS A 121 8.99 -15.05 -4.50
N TRP A 122 8.88 -13.98 -5.29
CA TRP A 122 10.04 -13.40 -5.95
C TRP A 122 11.07 -12.91 -4.94
N LEU A 123 10.67 -12.21 -3.88
CA LEU A 123 11.57 -11.78 -2.79
C LEU A 123 12.22 -12.98 -2.09
N GLU A 124 11.47 -14.02 -1.77
CA GLU A 124 11.98 -15.23 -1.11
C GLU A 124 13.11 -15.89 -1.91
N ASN A 125 12.99 -15.90 -3.24
CA ASN A 125 13.99 -16.47 -4.14
C ASN A 125 15.20 -15.56 -4.42
N ASN A 126 15.07 -14.26 -4.19
CA ASN A 126 16.09 -13.27 -4.54
C ASN A 126 16.69 -12.54 -3.33
N GLN A 127 16.24 -12.85 -2.10
CA GLN A 127 16.62 -12.13 -0.89
C GLN A 127 18.14 -12.03 -0.71
N GLN A 128 18.61 -10.84 -0.32
CA GLN A 128 19.96 -10.65 0.21
C GLN A 128 19.95 -10.63 1.74
N ASN A 129 18.79 -10.41 2.35
CA ASN A 129 18.61 -10.21 3.77
C ASN A 129 17.91 -11.42 4.45
N LEU A 130 18.62 -12.09 5.37
CA LEU A 130 18.17 -13.32 6.03
C LEU A 130 17.07 -13.12 7.09
N PHE A 131 16.64 -11.88 7.37
CA PHE A 131 15.75 -11.57 8.50
C PHE A 131 14.26 -11.46 8.14
N LEU A 132 13.89 -11.61 6.86
CA LEU A 132 12.49 -11.57 6.45
C LEU A 132 11.73 -12.84 6.85
N ASN A 133 10.56 -12.65 7.50
CA ASN A 133 9.70 -13.75 7.91
C ASN A 133 8.68 -14.10 6.81
N PHE A 134 9.11 -14.91 5.85
CA PHE A 134 8.25 -15.38 4.75
C PHE A 134 7.11 -16.29 5.22
N GLU A 135 7.29 -17.04 6.31
CA GLU A 135 6.21 -17.84 6.89
C GLU A 135 5.03 -16.95 7.33
N LYS A 136 5.33 -15.84 8.02
CA LYS A 136 4.33 -14.84 8.40
C LYS A 136 3.69 -14.20 7.18
N ALA A 137 4.48 -13.87 6.16
CA ALA A 137 3.98 -13.28 4.92
C ALA A 137 3.00 -14.20 4.19
N HIS A 138 3.37 -15.47 4.00
CA HIS A 138 2.51 -16.49 3.38
C HIS A 138 1.25 -16.74 4.22
N SER A 139 1.35 -16.74 5.55
CA SER A 139 0.19 -16.85 6.44
C SER A 139 -0.81 -15.70 6.23
N LEU A 140 -0.32 -14.46 6.16
CA LEU A 140 -1.14 -13.28 5.91
C LEU A 140 -1.79 -13.33 4.52
N ILE A 141 -1.06 -13.71 3.47
CA ILE A 141 -1.64 -13.87 2.13
C ILE A 141 -2.79 -14.88 2.13
N ASN A 142 -2.63 -16.00 2.83
CA ASN A 142 -3.71 -16.99 2.96
C ASN A 142 -4.93 -16.42 3.70
N GLN A 143 -4.73 -15.62 4.75
CA GLN A 143 -5.83 -14.94 5.45
C GLN A 143 -6.56 -13.96 4.52
N LEU A 144 -5.83 -13.15 3.74
CA LEU A 144 -6.43 -12.24 2.77
C LEU A 144 -7.22 -12.99 1.70
N TYR A 145 -6.70 -14.12 1.22
CA TYR A 145 -7.38 -14.97 0.25
C TYR A 145 -8.70 -15.53 0.79
N ILE A 146 -8.68 -16.08 2.01
CA ILE A 146 -9.90 -16.58 2.67
C ILE A 146 -10.94 -15.46 2.82
N ASN A 147 -10.51 -14.28 3.28
CA ASN A 147 -11.39 -13.13 3.46
C ASN A 147 -11.99 -12.64 2.12
N GLY A 148 -11.19 -12.59 1.05
CA GLY A 148 -11.65 -12.21 -0.29
C GLY A 148 -12.64 -13.22 -0.90
N VAL A 149 -12.39 -14.53 -0.71
CA VAL A 149 -13.26 -15.60 -1.21
C VAL A 149 -14.60 -15.63 -0.48
N ILE A 150 -14.62 -15.49 0.85
CA ILE A 150 -15.85 -15.50 1.64
C ILE A 150 -16.80 -14.38 1.19
N VAL A 151 -16.27 -13.18 0.98
CA VAL A 151 -17.06 -12.01 0.58
C VAL A 151 -17.67 -12.20 -0.81
N ASN A 152 -16.89 -12.73 -1.76
CA ASN A 152 -17.39 -13.03 -3.11
C ASN A 152 -18.47 -14.13 -3.11
N ALA A 153 -18.39 -15.10 -2.20
CA ALA A 153 -19.41 -16.14 -2.06
C ALA A 153 -20.73 -15.61 -1.46
N THR A 154 -20.66 -14.63 -0.56
CA THR A 154 -21.85 -14.01 0.06
C THR A 154 -22.56 -12.97 -0.81
N GLN A 155 -21.96 -12.56 -1.93
CA GLN A 155 -22.55 -11.62 -2.90
C GLN A 155 -23.22 -12.31 -4.10
N LEU A 156 -23.26 -13.65 -4.13
CA LEU A 156 -24.08 -14.37 -5.11
C LEU A 156 -25.56 -14.01 -4.86
N PRO A 157 -26.31 -13.55 -5.88
CA PRO A 157 -27.73 -13.30 -5.70
C PRO A 157 -28.41 -14.62 -5.33
N ASP A 158 -29.31 -14.56 -4.35
CA ASP A 158 -30.32 -15.59 -4.12
C ASP A 158 -31.12 -15.74 -5.42
N ASN A 159 -30.67 -16.62 -6.30
CA ASN A 159 -31.44 -17.07 -7.45
C ASN A 159 -32.48 -18.08 -6.92
N ASN A 160 -33.57 -17.56 -6.36
CA ASN A 160 -34.83 -18.28 -6.16
C ASN A 160 -35.92 -17.67 -7.03
#